data_AF-A0A2V6PAV0-F1
#
_entry.id   AF-A0A2V6PAV0-F1
#
_cell.length_a   1.000
_cell.length_b   1.000
_cell.length_c   1.000
_cell.angle_alpha   90.00
_cell.angle_beta   90.00
_cell.angle_gamma   90.00
#
_symmetry.space_group_name_H-M   'P 1'
#
loop_
_entity.id
_entity.type
_entity.pdbx_description
1 polymer ?
#
loop_
_entity_poly.entity_id
_entity_poly.type
_entity_poly.pdbx_seq_one_letter_code
_entity_poly.pdbx_strand_id
1 'polypeptide(L)' 'YLIFFGPAIIHDARHRREITARRRRFEMQNREAEAEALHRCAICGATEVTDPNLEFRVARNGEEYCLPHLSQAKATT' A
#
# COMPACT_ATOMS: atom_id res chain seq x y z
N TYR A 1 32.03 -9.40 -38.22
CA TYR A 1 30.55 -9.22 -38.26
C TYR A 1 29.94 -8.62 -36.98
N LEU A 2 30.61 -8.58 -35.82
CA LEU A 2 30.05 -8.01 -34.57
C LEU A 2 30.09 -6.46 -34.47
N ILE A 3 30.82 -5.78 -35.35
CA ILE A 3 31.06 -4.33 -35.28
C ILE A 3 29.78 -3.53 -35.60
N PHE A 4 28.89 -4.04 -36.45
CA PHE A 4 27.67 -3.35 -36.86
C PHE A 4 26.47 -3.57 -35.91
N PHE A 5 26.39 -4.73 -35.27
CA PHE A 5 25.27 -5.08 -34.38
C PHE A 5 25.57 -4.84 -32.89
N GLY A 6 26.84 -4.72 -32.51
CA GLY A 6 27.27 -4.50 -31.12
C GLY A 6 26.69 -3.24 -30.45
N PRO A 7 26.68 -2.06 -31.10
CA PRO A 7 26.16 -0.84 -30.48
C PRO A 7 24.66 -0.92 -30.15
N ALA A 8 23.87 -1.53 -31.04
CA ALA A 8 22.44 -1.72 -30.85
C ALA A 8 22.15 -2.66 -29.67
N ILE A 9 22.90 -3.76 -29.54
CA ILE A 9 22.77 -4.71 -28.41
C ILE A 9 23.13 -4.04 -27.08
N ILE A 10 24.18 -3.21 -27.05
CA ILE A 10 24.59 -2.48 -25.83
C ILE A 10 23.55 -1.44 -25.43
N HIS A 11 23.00 -0.70 -26.40
CA HIS A 11 21.95 0.28 -26.15
C HIS A 11 20.68 -0.39 -25.60
N ASP A 12 20.23 -1.47 -26.23
CA ASP A 12 19.05 -2.22 -25.80
C ASP A 12 19.24 -2.82 -24.40
N ALA A 13 20.43 -3.35 -24.10
CA ALA A 13 20.76 -3.86 -22.77
C ALA A 13 20.75 -2.77 -21.69
N ARG A 14 21.25 -1.56 -21.99
CA ARG A 14 21.17 -0.40 -21.07
C ARG A 14 19.73 0.02 -20.83
N HIS A 15 18.95 0.13 -21.90
CA HIS A 15 17.55 0.52 -21.83
C HIS A 15 16.71 -0.48 -21.01
N ARG A 16 16.90 -1.78 -21.22
CA ARG A 16 16.25 -2.84 -20.43
C ARG A 16 16.58 -2.76 -18.94
N ARG A 17 17.84 -2.45 -18.60
CA ARG A 17 18.27 -2.27 -17.20
C ARG A 17 17.57 -1.07 -16.56
N GLU A 18 17.47 0.03 -17.28
CA GLU A 18 16.78 1.24 -16.80
C GLU A 18 15.28 1.00 -16.57
N ILE A 19 14.60 0.37 -17.51
CA ILE A 19 13.17 -0.01 -17.36
C ILE A 19 12.99 -0.92 -16.15
N THR A 20 13.84 -1.94 -16.02
CA THR A 20 13.75 -2.89 -14.89
C THR A 20 13.98 -2.20 -13.56
N ALA A 21 14.97 -1.30 -13.48
CA ALA A 21 15.24 -0.52 -12.27
C ALA A 21 14.08 0.42 -11.93
N ARG A 22 13.48 1.09 -12.93
CA ARG A 22 12.31 1.94 -12.74
C ARG A 22 11.10 1.14 -12.24
N ARG A 23 10.83 -0.01 -12.85
CA ARG A 23 9.73 -0.90 -12.45
C ARG A 23 9.88 -1.37 -11.00
N ARG A 24 11.07 -1.84 -10.61
CA ARG A 24 11.36 -2.25 -9.22
C ARG A 24 11.13 -1.11 -8.22
N ARG A 25 11.57 0.11 -8.54
CA ARG A 25 11.33 1.28 -7.67
C ARG A 25 9.85 1.60 -7.50
N PHE A 26 9.07 1.47 -8.56
CA PHE A 26 7.62 1.69 -8.50
C PHE A 26 6.92 0.59 -7.69
N GLU A 27 7.28 -0.67 -7.91
CA GLU A 27 6.72 -1.81 -7.15
C GLU A 27 7.02 -1.70 -5.65
N MET A 28 8.22 -1.24 -5.26
CA MET A 28 8.55 -1.02 -3.85
C MET A 28 7.71 0.12 -3.24
N GLN A 29 7.62 1.28 -3.91
CA GLN A 29 6.81 2.40 -3.44
C GLN A 29 5.32 2.05 -3.33
N ASN A 30 4.78 1.29 -4.28
CA ASN A 30 3.38 0.88 -4.23
C ASN A 30 3.13 -0.10 -3.08
N ARG A 31 4.07 -1.00 -2.78
CA ARG A 31 3.96 -1.92 -1.65
C ARG A 31 4.01 -1.21 -0.30
N GLU A 32 4.81 -0.16 -0.20
CA GLU A 32 4.86 0.70 1.00
C GLU A 32 3.54 1.46 1.17
N ALA A 33 2.96 1.98 0.08
CA ALA A 33 1.65 2.63 0.10
C ALA A 33 0.50 1.65 0.44
N GLU A 34 0.54 0.41 -0.07
CA GLU A 34 -0.43 -0.64 0.28
C GLU A 34 -0.33 -1.09 1.74
N ALA A 35 0.83 -0.90 2.39
CA ALA A 35 1.04 -1.25 3.79
C ALA A 35 0.54 -0.17 4.77
N GLU A 36 0.19 1.02 4.27
CA GLU A 36 -0.37 2.07 5.10
C GLU A 36 -1.86 1.81 5.34
N ALA A 37 -2.21 1.50 6.58
CA ALA A 37 -3.59 1.27 6.98
C ALA A 37 -4.41 2.56 6.83
N LEU A 38 -5.43 2.54 5.97
CA LEU A 38 -6.39 3.64 5.80
C LEU A 38 -7.32 3.75 7.01
N HIS A 39 -7.66 2.61 7.62
CA HIS A 39 -8.59 2.54 8.74
C HIS A 39 -7.91 2.16 10.05
N ARG A 40 -8.31 2.85 11.13
CA ARG A 40 -7.79 2.59 12.48
C ARG A 40 -8.84 2.80 13.56
N CYS A 41 -9.08 1.76 14.36
CA CYS A 41 -9.97 1.85 15.52
C CYS A 41 -9.38 2.73 16.63
N ALA A 42 -10.12 3.73 17.11
CA ALA A 42 -9.67 4.62 18.18
C ALA A 42 -9.57 3.95 19.56
N ILE A 43 -10.28 2.83 19.80
CA ILE A 43 -10.28 2.12 21.10
C ILE A 43 -9.15 1.08 21.16
N CYS A 44 -9.07 0.16 20.19
CA CYS A 44 -8.10 -0.94 20.23
C CYS A 44 -6.90 -0.76 19.30
N GLY A 45 -6.92 0.24 18.40
CA GLY A 45 -5.85 0.46 17.44
C GLY A 45 -5.77 -0.57 16.30
N ALA A 46 -6.72 -1.50 16.20
CA ALA A 46 -6.78 -2.45 15.09
C ALA A 46 -6.90 -1.71 13.75
N THR A 47 -6.23 -2.24 12.73
CA THR A 47 -6.20 -1.72 11.37
C THR A 47 -6.62 -2.80 10.38
N GLU A 48 -7.05 -2.39 9.18
CA GLU A 48 -7.40 -3.30 8.08
C GLU A 48 -6.22 -4.21 7.64
N VAL A 49 -4.98 -3.75 7.88
CA VAL A 49 -3.76 -4.53 7.60
C VAL A 49 -3.59 -5.66 8.62
N THR A 50 -3.94 -5.42 9.89
CA THR A 50 -3.82 -6.42 10.96
C THR A 50 -4.93 -7.46 10.95
N ASP A 51 -6.16 -7.06 10.57
CA ASP A 51 -7.29 -7.98 10.42
C ASP A 51 -8.16 -7.53 9.24
N PRO A 52 -8.01 -8.16 8.06
CA PRO A 52 -8.71 -7.75 6.84
C PRO A 52 -10.20 -8.09 6.85
N ASN A 53 -10.68 -8.88 7.82
CA ASN A 53 -12.11 -9.19 7.97
C ASN A 53 -12.83 -8.23 8.90
N LEU A 54 -12.10 -7.29 9.51
CA LEU A 54 -12.68 -6.31 10.42
C LEU A 54 -13.37 -5.20 9.62
N GLU A 55 -14.67 -5.01 9.86
CA GLU A 55 -15.38 -3.84 9.35
C GLU A 55 -15.20 -2.64 10.29
N PHE A 56 -14.84 -1.49 9.70
CA PHE A 56 -14.71 -0.21 10.38
C PHE A 56 -15.90 0.70 10.06
N ARG A 57 -16.35 1.48 11.04
CA ARG A 57 -17.50 2.41 10.95
C ARG A 57 -17.12 3.74 11.59
N VAL A 58 -17.46 4.84 10.92
CA VAL A 58 -17.28 6.20 11.44
C VAL A 58 -18.45 6.52 12.38
N ALA A 59 -18.16 6.92 13.62
CA ALA A 59 -19.19 7.37 14.55
C ALA A 59 -19.43 8.89 14.44
N ARG A 60 -20.38 9.41 15.22
CA ARG A 60 -20.80 10.83 15.15
C ARG A 60 -19.69 11.81 15.50
N ASN A 61 -18.70 11.38 16.29
CA ASN A 61 -17.53 12.16 16.67
C ASN A 61 -16.48 12.26 15.53
N GLY A 62 -16.67 11.56 14.41
CA GLY A 62 -15.72 11.53 13.30
C GLY A 62 -14.56 10.55 13.49
N GLU A 63 -14.55 9.78 14.58
CA GLU A 63 -13.57 8.70 14.78
C GLU A 63 -14.07 7.37 14.20
N GLU A 64 -13.12 6.52 13.81
CA GLU A 64 -13.38 5.19 13.30
C GLU A 64 -13.31 4.12 14.40
N TYR A 65 -14.24 3.18 14.35
CA TYR A 65 -14.31 2.07 15.28
C TYR A 65 -14.58 0.77 14.54
N CYS A 66 -13.96 -0.32 14.97
CA CYS A 66 -14.34 -1.65 14.48
C CYS A 66 -15.71 -2.07 15.04
N LEU A 67 -16.44 -2.93 14.32
CA LEU A 67 -17.78 -3.40 14.74
C LEU A 67 -17.89 -3.82 16.22
N PRO A 68 -16.93 -4.55 16.82
CA PRO A 68 -16.99 -4.91 18.24
C PRO A 68 -16.98 -3.71 19.19
N HIS A 69 -16.24 -2.65 18.85
CA HIS A 69 -16.07 -1.45 19.67
C HIS A 69 -17.04 -0.32 19.30
N LEU A 70 -17.80 -0.46 18.20
CA LEU A 70 -18.78 0.52 17.77
C LEU A 70 -19.90 0.75 18.81
N SER A 71 -20.27 -0.28 19.56
CA SER A 71 -21.29 -0.17 20.63
C SER A 71 -20.82 0.72 21.79
N GLN A 72 -19.53 0.68 22.12
CA GLN A 72 -18.94 1.52 23.17
C GLN A 72 -18.91 2.99 22.74
N ALA A 73 -18.58 3.26 21.47
CA ALA A 73 -18.63 4.61 20.92
C ALA A 73 -20.05 5.22 20.89
N LYS A 74 -21.08 4.37 20.73
CA LYS A 74 -22.49 4.81 20.78
C LYS A 74 -22.96 5.14 22.19
N ALA A 75 -22.40 4.48 23.21
CA ALA A 75 -22.82 4.68 24.59
C ALA A 75 -22.33 6.01 25.20
N THR A 76 -21.31 6.63 24.61
CA THR A 76 -20.72 7.90 25.05
C THR A 76 -21.31 9.14 24.36
N THR A 77 -22.34 8.97 23.51
CA THR A 77 -23.10 10.06 22.89
C THR A 77 -24.42 10.27 23.62
#